data_AF-A0A535R3S3-F1
#
_entry.id   AF-A0A535R3S3-F1
#
_cell.length_a   1.000
_cell.length_b   1.000
_cell.length_c   1.000
_cell.angle_alpha   90.00
_cell.angle_beta   90.00
_cell.angle_gamma   90.00
#
_symmetry.space_group_name_H-M   'P 1'
#
loop_
_entity.id
_entity.type
_entity.pdbx_description
1 polymer ?
#
loop_
_entity_poly.entity_id
_entity_poly.type
_entity_poly.pdbx_seq_one_letter_code
_entity_poly.pdbx_strand_id
1 'polypeptide(L)'
;MVIRRRNGKIPLSIKTFYPRGAYRLPTGGIHHGERILDALRRETDEETALEVEVRRFLAWIIYRDVSVPEGPPLFHTLAFL
;
A
#
# COMPACT_ATOMS: atom_id res chain seq x y z
N MET A 1 1.11 -2.39 0.30
CA MET A 1 1.53 -3.80 0.20
C MET A 1 2.68 -4.04 1.16
N VAL A 2 2.57 -4.98 2.10
CA VAL A 2 3.68 -5.35 2.99
C VAL A 2 4.23 -6.69 2.55
N ILE A 3 5.26 -6.68 1.71
CA ILE A 3 5.82 -7.93 1.17
C ILE A 3 6.95 -8.39 2.08
N ARG A 4 6.82 -9.56 2.72
CA ARG A 4 7.92 -10.14 3.53
C ARG A 4 8.60 -11.26 2.77
N ARG A 5 9.88 -11.06 2.41
CA ARG A 5 10.72 -12.08 1.76
C ARG A 5 11.02 -13.23 2.74
N ARG A 6 11.44 -14.39 2.20
CA ARG A 6 11.82 -15.57 3.01
C ARG A 6 12.94 -15.29 4.03
N ASN A 7 13.81 -14.34 3.73
CA ASN A 7 14.88 -13.88 4.63
C ASN A 7 14.43 -12.84 5.67
N GLY A 8 13.11 -12.62 5.81
CA GLY A 8 12.52 -11.68 6.78
C GLY A 8 12.56 -10.21 6.36
N LYS A 9 13.25 -9.86 5.28
CA LYS A 9 13.35 -8.47 4.81
C LYS A 9 12.06 -8.01 4.13
N ILE A 10 11.79 -6.71 4.24
CA ILE A 10 10.67 -6.02 3.59
C ILE A 10 11.25 -5.07 2.55
N PRO A 11 11.00 -5.28 1.24
CA PRO A 11 11.44 -4.36 0.22
C PRO A 11 10.62 -3.07 0.30
N LEU A 12 11.30 -1.95 0.09
CA LEU A 12 10.72 -0.61 0.06
C LEU A 12 11.02 0.02 -1.31
N SER A 13 10.18 0.96 -1.73
CA SER A 13 10.37 1.76 -2.93
C SER A 13 10.60 3.23 -2.58
N ILE A 14 11.24 3.96 -3.49
CA ILE A 14 11.38 5.41 -3.41
C ILE A 14 11.09 5.99 -4.78
N LYS A 15 10.34 7.10 -4.83
CA LYS A 15 10.11 7.82 -6.09
C LYS A 15 11.27 8.79 -6.32
N THR A 16 11.65 9.01 -7.58
CA THR A 16 12.81 9.85 -7.95
C THR A 16 12.71 11.30 -7.47
N PHE A 17 11.49 11.80 -7.25
CA PHE A 17 11.23 13.14 -6.74
C PHE A 17 11.11 13.22 -5.21
N TYR A 18 11.26 12.10 -4.48
CA TYR A 18 11.28 12.13 -3.03
C TYR A 18 12.68 12.50 -2.50
N PRO A 19 12.77 13.11 -1.30
CA PRO A 19 14.05 13.30 -0.63
C PRO A 19 14.82 11.98 -0.50
N ARG A 20 16.15 12.02 -0.63
CA ARG A 20 16.98 10.82 -0.46
C ARG A 20 16.73 10.18 0.90
N GLY A 21 16.50 8.87 0.90
CA GLY A 21 16.23 8.09 2.11
C GLY A 21 14.75 8.02 2.51
N ALA A 22 13.85 8.74 1.84
CA ALA A 22 12.41 8.68 2.10
C ALA A 22 11.76 7.45 1.42
N TYR A 23 12.12 6.26 1.89
CA TYR A 23 11.55 5.01 1.41
C TYR A 23 10.12 4.81 1.92
N ARG A 24 9.29 4.15 1.12
CA ARG A 24 7.92 3.76 1.47
C ARG A 24 7.67 2.30 1.12
N LEU A 25 6.61 1.73 1.69
CA LEU A 25 6.08 0.48 1.19
C LEU A 25 5.59 0.68 -0.27
N PRO A 26 5.68 -0.35 -1.12
CA PRO A 26 4.92 -0.42 -2.37
C PRO A 26 3.42 -0.14 -2.09
N THR A 27 2.80 0.70 -2.91
CA THR A 27 1.38 1.05 -2.78
C THR A 27 0.76 1.22 -4.14
N GLY A 28 -0.51 0.88 -4.24
CA GLY A 28 -1.27 0.98 -5.46
C GLY A 28 -2.64 1.58 -5.25
N GLY A 29 -3.22 2.08 -6.34
CA GLY A 29 -4.59 2.57 -6.33
C GLY A 29 -5.58 1.40 -6.40
N ILE A 30 -6.79 1.65 -5.90
CA ILE A 30 -7.93 0.75 -6.14
C ILE A 30 -8.84 1.48 -7.13
N HIS A 31 -9.13 0.88 -8.28
CA HIS A 31 -10.02 1.48 -9.25
C HIS A 31 -11.48 1.43 -8.79
N HIS A 32 -12.32 2.31 -9.34
CA HIS A 32 -13.74 2.32 -9.01
C HIS A 32 -14.39 1.00 -9.41
N GLY A 33 -15.04 0.32 -8.47
CA GLY A 33 -15.66 -1.00 -8.67
C GLY A 33 -14.68 -2.17 -8.64
N GLU A 34 -13.37 -1.94 -8.51
CA GLU A 34 -12.36 -2.99 -8.37
C GLU A 34 -12.41 -3.59 -6.96
N ARG A 35 -12.33 -4.92 -6.86
CA ARG A 35 -12.21 -5.58 -5.55
C ARG A 35 -10.84 -5.29 -4.97
N ILE A 36 -10.78 -4.97 -3.68
CA ILE A 36 -9.54 -4.62 -2.96
C ILE A 36 -8.42 -5.66 -3.18
N LEU A 37 -8.75 -6.96 -3.14
CA LEU A 37 -7.76 -8.03 -3.33
C LEU A 37 -7.28 -8.16 -4.78
N ASP A 38 -8.10 -7.77 -5.76
CA ASP A 38 -7.68 -7.76 -7.16
C ASP A 38 -6.71 -6.60 -7.40
N ALA A 39 -7.04 -5.41 -6.90
CA ALA A 39 -6.14 -4.25 -6.91
C ALA A 39 -4.80 -4.58 -6.23
N LEU A 40 -4.85 -5.23 -5.05
CA LEU A 40 -3.66 -5.66 -4.32
C LEU A 40 -2.75 -6.57 -5.17
N ARG A 41 -3.34 -7.54 -5.88
CA ARG A 41 -2.60 -8.48 -6.73
C ARG A 41 -2.01 -7.78 -7.95
N ARG A 42 -2.83 -6.99 -8.66
CA ARG A 42 -2.42 -6.21 -9.84
C ARG A 42 -1.27 -5.28 -9.51
N GLU A 43 -1.41 -4.47 -8.46
CA GLU A 43 -0.40 -3.49 -8.05
C GLU A 43 0.88 -4.16 -7.53
N THR A 44 0.77 -5.34 -6.89
CA THR A 44 1.96 -6.10 -6.49
C THR A 44 2.74 -6.57 -7.71
N ASP A 45 2.04 -7.07 -8.74
CA ASP A 45 2.66 -7.51 -9.99
C ASP A 45 3.28 -6.32 -10.75
N GLU A 46 2.52 -5.24 -10.95
CA GLU A 46 2.98 -4.03 -11.64
C GLU A 46 4.20 -3.37 -10.97
N GLU A 47 4.21 -3.23 -9.63
CA GLU A 47 5.31 -2.54 -8.94
C GLU A 47 6.53 -3.45 -8.65
N THR A 48 6.36 -4.78 -8.62
CA THR A 48 7.43 -5.68 -8.12
C THR A 48 7.71 -6.91 -8.97
N ALA A 49 6.81 -7.31 -9.87
CA ALA A 49 6.86 -8.56 -10.63
C ALA A 49 7.10 -9.81 -9.76
N LEU A 50 6.62 -9.78 -8.50
CA LEU A 50 6.77 -10.88 -7.55
C LEU A 50 5.49 -11.71 -7.49
N GLU A 51 5.64 -13.02 -7.57
CA GLU A 51 4.59 -13.96 -7.17
C GLU A 51 4.49 -13.97 -5.62
N VAL A 52 3.31 -13.65 -5.11
CA VAL A 52 3.05 -13.54 -3.66
C VAL A 52 1.79 -14.30 -3.24
N GLU A 53 1.75 -14.66 -1.97
CA GLU A 53 0.57 -15.19 -1.30
C GLU A 53 0.09 -14.16 -0.27
N VAL A 54 -1.17 -13.72 -0.37
CA VAL A 54 -1.78 -12.84 0.63
C VAL A 54 -2.08 -13.67 1.88
N ARG A 55 -1.38 -13.37 2.97
CA ARG A 55 -1.47 -14.13 4.23
C ARG A 55 -2.55 -13.58 5.14
N ARG A 56 -2.63 -12.26 5.29
CA ARG A 56 -3.61 -11.62 6.17
C ARG A 56 -3.77 -10.13 5.90
N PHE A 57 -4.93 -9.63 6.28
CA PHE A 57 -5.14 -8.21 6.50
C PHE A 57 -4.34 -7.72 7.72
N LEU A 58 -3.77 -6.52 7.62
CA LEU A 58 -2.97 -5.92 8.68
C LEU A 58 -3.61 -4.66 9.26
N ALA A 59 -4.03 -3.73 8.41
CA ALA A 59 -4.49 -2.42 8.86
C ALA A 59 -5.40 -1.73 7.85
N TRP A 60 -6.34 -0.95 8.39
CA TRP A 60 -7.08 0.08 7.67
C TRP A 60 -6.72 1.43 8.27
N ILE A 61 -6.07 2.27 7.48
CA ILE A 61 -5.62 3.59 7.89
C ILE A 61 -6.51 4.61 7.19
N ILE A 62 -7.08 5.53 7.97
CA ILE A 62 -7.98 6.57 7.50
C ILE A 62 -7.28 7.91 7.69
N TYR A 63 -7.15 8.68 6.61
CA TYR A 63 -6.51 9.99 6.63
C TYR A 63 -7.60 11.06 6.65
N ARG A 64 -7.46 12.04 7.55
CA ARG A 64 -8.41 13.15 7.74
C ARG A 64 -7.67 14.47 7.69
N ASP A 65 -8.39 15.52 7.31
CA ASP A 65 -7.89 16.87 7.43
C ASP A 65 -7.87 17.30 8.91
N VAL A 66 -6.73 17.77 9.39
CA VAL A 66 -6.56 18.22 10.77
C VAL A 66 -7.30 19.53 11.05
N SER A 67 -7.57 20.33 10.02
CA SER A 67 -8.34 21.58 10.12
C SER A 67 -9.85 21.35 10.22
N VAL A 68 -10.32 20.18 9.76
CA VAL A 68 -11.74 19.77 9.85
C VAL A 68 -11.82 18.32 10.34
N PRO A 69 -11.56 18.05 11.64
CA PRO A 69 -11.44 16.68 12.14
C PRO A 69 -12.69 15.82 11.94
N GLU A 70 -13.87 16.44 12.00
CA GLU A 70 -15.18 15.81 11.79
C GLU A 70 -15.59 15.73 10.31
N GLY A 71 -14.73 16.21 9.40
CA GLY A 71 -14.95 16.12 7.96
C GLY A 71 -14.86 14.69 7.43
N PRO A 72 -15.28 14.45 6.17
CA PRO A 72 -15.11 13.16 5.54
C PRO A 72 -13.62 12.79 5.42
N PRO A 73 -13.28 11.49 5.42
CA PRO A 73 -11.93 11.05 5.14
C PRO A 73 -11.41 11.58 3.80
N LEU A 74 -10.13 11.96 3.77
CA LEU A 74 -9.44 12.36 2.54
C LEU A 74 -9.14 11.13 1.68
N PHE A 75 -8.61 10.07 2.29
CA PHE A 75 -8.38 8.79 1.64
C PHE A 75 -8.17 7.67 2.65
N HIS A 76 -8.15 6.44 2.13
CA HIS A 76 -7.95 5.22 2.91
C HIS A 76 -6.74 4.45 2.39
N THR A 77 -6.00 3.83 3.29
CA THR A 77 -4.98 2.83 2.96
C THR A 77 -5.38 1.50 3.59
N LEU A 78 -5.33 0.43 2.80
CA LEU A 78 -5.51 -0.94 3.27
C LEU A 78 -4.18 -1.68 3.14
N ALA A 79 -3.71 -2.25 4.23
CA ALA A 79 -2.45 -2.98 4.29
C ALA A 79 -2.69 -4.48 4.47
N PHE A 80 -1.97 -5.27 3.68
CA PHE A 80 -1.97 -6.72 3.70
C PHE A 80 -0.53 -7.24 3.72
N LEU A 81 -0.31 -8.37 4.40
CA LEU A 81 0.93 -9.16 4.41
C LEU A 81 0.86 -10.27 3.37
#